data_AF-A0A1G2DUS4-F1
#
_entry.id   AF-A0A1G2DUS4-F1
#
_cell.length_a   1.000
_cell.length_b   1.000
_cell.length_c   1.000
_cell.angle_alpha   90.00
_cell.angle_beta   90.00
_cell.angle_gamma   90.00
#
_symmetry.space_group_name_H-M   'P 1'
#
loop_
_entity.id
_entity.type
_entity.pdbx_description
1 polymer ?
#
loop_
_entity_poly.entity_id
_entity_poly.type
_entity_poly.pdbx_seq_one_letter_code
_entity_poly.pdbx_strand_id
1 'polypeptide(L)'
;MIKIAIFLSLILGVVHFWNEKIFFRASDAKVKTMSFIAGASVTYVFLYLLPDLYKSVAYINQWVFIFILLGFSLVHLLEKYFYQRTEGQERLLRFKEIHFFIFFLYYFVIGIVLAGLLEINVVKSLLFFIPVLFYAAVSRISFEEINIRVREQKVFRILLALAALLGVLSAPVILEHLFLYHIFLAFIIGAFFYVAIMDFIPKEAKGKPEYFLLGVCLYTFLIMLTWVI
;
A
#
# COMPACT_ATOMS: atom_id res chain seq x y z
N MET A 1 -14.27 -3.88 -16.97
CA MET A 1 -13.49 -3.92 -15.71
C MET A 1 -12.37 -2.89 -15.70
N ILE A 2 -11.48 -2.84 -16.71
CA ILE A 2 -10.36 -1.88 -16.76
C ILE A 2 -10.73 -0.40 -16.50
N LYS A 3 -11.88 0.10 -16.96
CA LYS A 3 -12.37 1.47 -16.68
C LYS A 3 -12.51 1.75 -15.18
N ILE A 4 -12.98 0.78 -14.39
CA ILE A 4 -13.10 0.89 -12.93
C ILE A 4 -11.71 0.91 -12.30
N ALA A 5 -10.78 0.06 -12.75
CA ALA A 5 -9.40 0.06 -12.27
C ALA A 5 -8.70 1.41 -12.55
N ILE A 6 -8.93 2.01 -13.72
CA ILE A 6 -8.44 3.35 -14.05
C ILE A 6 -9.05 4.39 -13.10
N PHE A 7 -10.35 4.34 -12.86
CA PHE A 7 -11.01 5.26 -11.93
C PHE A 7 -10.45 5.15 -10.50
N LEU A 8 -10.29 3.92 -9.99
CA LEU A 8 -9.70 3.67 -8.67
C LEU A 8 -8.24 4.14 -8.58
N SER A 9 -7.41 3.84 -9.59
CA SER A 9 -6.02 4.29 -9.61
C SER A 9 -5.87 5.81 -9.73
N LEU A 10 -6.80 6.49 -10.40
CA LEU A 10 -6.87 7.96 -10.41
C LEU A 10 -7.20 8.51 -9.02
N ILE A 11 -8.13 7.91 -8.28
CA ILE A 11 -8.42 8.31 -6.90
C ILE A 11 -7.17 8.14 -6.02
N LEU A 12 -6.44 7.02 -6.14
CA LEU A 12 -5.16 6.82 -5.45
C LEU A 12 -4.15 7.90 -5.81
N GLY A 13 -4.01 8.22 -7.11
CA GLY A 13 -3.11 9.26 -7.58
C GLY A 13 -3.43 10.64 -7.02
N VAL A 14 -4.73 11.00 -6.98
CA VAL A 14 -5.22 12.23 -6.35
C VAL A 14 -4.84 12.25 -4.87
N VAL A 15 -5.16 11.19 -4.12
CA VAL A 15 -4.82 11.13 -2.69
C VAL A 15 -3.31 11.24 -2.46
N HIS A 16 -2.49 10.59 -3.28
CA HIS A 16 -1.03 10.73 -3.20
C HIS A 16 -0.53 12.14 -3.46
N PHE A 17 -1.09 12.80 -4.48
CA PHE A 17 -0.67 14.14 -4.85
C PHE A 17 -1.00 15.15 -3.74
N TRP A 18 -2.12 14.96 -3.05
CA TRP A 18 -2.60 15.85 -1.99
C TRP A 18 -2.19 15.45 -0.57
N ASN A 19 -1.65 14.25 -0.35
CA ASN A 19 -1.17 13.71 0.93
C ASN A 19 -0.46 14.77 1.80
N GLU A 20 0.53 15.47 1.26
CA GLU A 20 1.29 16.49 2.00
C GLU A 20 0.40 17.65 2.50
N LYS A 21 -0.67 18.00 1.76
CA LYS A 21 -1.62 19.05 2.17
C LYS A 21 -2.70 18.56 3.11
N ILE A 22 -2.87 17.24 3.25
CA ILE A 22 -3.73 16.64 4.25
C ILE A 22 -2.99 16.71 5.61
N PHE A 23 -2.63 17.92 6.01
CA PHE A 23 -2.14 18.24 7.34
C PHE A 23 -3.30 18.12 8.33
N PHE A 24 -3.63 16.89 8.70
CA PHE A 24 -4.19 16.68 10.02
C PHE A 24 -3.12 17.11 11.02
N ARG A 25 -3.25 18.32 11.57
CA ARG A 25 -2.67 18.69 12.89
C ARG A 25 -2.84 17.48 13.81
N ALA A 26 -1.84 17.18 14.64
CA ALA A 26 -1.85 16.06 15.58
C ALA A 26 -3.05 16.17 16.55
N SER A 27 -4.22 15.81 16.04
CA SER A 27 -5.50 15.88 16.70
C SER A 27 -5.87 14.45 17.09
N ASP A 28 -6.59 14.34 18.19
CA ASP A 28 -7.13 13.08 18.69
C ASP A 28 -7.88 12.30 17.58
N ALA A 29 -8.58 13.01 16.68
CA ALA A 29 -9.23 12.42 15.51
C ALA A 29 -8.27 11.67 14.57
N LYS A 30 -7.07 12.20 14.32
CA LYS A 30 -6.07 11.53 13.45
C LYS A 30 -5.64 10.20 14.04
N VAL A 31 -5.39 10.18 15.35
CA VAL A 31 -4.95 8.98 16.06
C VAL A 31 -6.05 7.92 16.05
N LYS A 32 -7.30 8.33 16.26
CA LYS A 32 -8.48 7.45 16.18
C LYS A 32 -8.63 6.84 14.79
N THR A 33 -8.55 7.66 13.74
CA THR A 33 -8.63 7.20 12.35
C THR A 33 -7.50 6.25 11.98
N MET A 34 -6.26 6.56 12.36
CA MET A 34 -5.10 5.68 12.15
C MET A 34 -5.30 4.33 12.84
N SER A 35 -5.75 4.34 14.11
CA SER A 35 -6.01 3.10 14.86
C SER A 35 -7.08 2.25 14.19
N PHE A 36 -8.16 2.87 13.70
CA PHE A 36 -9.23 2.20 12.94
C PHE A 36 -8.71 1.56 11.64
N ILE A 37 -7.97 2.31 10.83
CA ILE A 37 -7.39 1.81 9.57
C ILE A 37 -6.44 0.66 9.83
N ALA A 38 -5.68 0.71 10.92
CA ALA A 38 -4.79 -0.37 11.32
C ALA A 38 -5.56 -1.67 11.60
N GLY A 39 -6.63 -1.58 12.40
CA GLY A 39 -7.49 -2.72 12.67
C GLY A 39 -8.10 -3.30 11.39
N ALA A 40 -8.65 -2.44 10.53
CA ALA A 40 -9.19 -2.86 9.25
C ALA A 40 -8.14 -3.52 8.32
N SER A 41 -6.93 -2.97 8.26
CA SER A 41 -5.85 -3.49 7.41
C SER A 41 -5.31 -4.83 7.90
N VAL A 42 -5.14 -4.99 9.21
CA VAL A 42 -4.77 -6.28 9.83
C VAL A 42 -5.84 -7.31 9.54
N THR A 43 -7.12 -6.99 9.76
CA THR A 43 -8.22 -7.90 9.43
C THR A 43 -8.23 -8.28 7.95
N TYR A 44 -8.04 -7.31 7.05
CA TYR A 44 -7.97 -7.58 5.62
C TYR A 44 -6.83 -8.54 5.25
N VAL A 45 -5.64 -8.33 5.84
CA VAL A 45 -4.51 -9.25 5.68
C VAL A 45 -4.91 -10.68 6.08
N PHE A 46 -5.42 -10.84 7.30
CA PHE A 46 -5.63 -12.18 7.87
C PHE A 46 -6.83 -12.90 7.26
N LEU A 47 -7.95 -12.22 7.06
CA LEU A 47 -9.19 -12.85 6.61
C LEU A 47 -9.35 -12.89 5.09
N TYR A 48 -8.53 -12.15 4.35
CA TYR A 48 -8.67 -12.02 2.90
C TYR A 48 -7.39 -12.30 2.12
N LEU A 49 -6.33 -11.53 2.37
CA LEU A 49 -5.09 -11.66 1.60
C LEU A 49 -4.40 -13.00 1.83
N LEU A 50 -4.23 -13.42 3.10
CA LEU A 50 -3.57 -14.70 3.41
C LEU A 50 -4.33 -15.92 2.84
N PRO A 51 -5.67 -16.02 2.94
CA PRO A 51 -6.42 -17.08 2.27
C PRO A 51 -6.27 -17.10 0.74
N ASP A 52 -6.31 -15.95 0.06
CA ASP A 52 -6.12 -15.89 -1.39
C ASP A 52 -4.67 -16.21 -1.80
N LEU A 53 -3.71 -15.82 -0.96
CA LEU A 53 -2.31 -16.19 -1.12
C LEU A 53 -2.07 -17.69 -0.97
N TYR A 54 -2.79 -18.36 -0.06
CA TYR A 54 -2.73 -19.81 0.05
C TYR A 54 -3.19 -20.50 -1.24
N LYS A 55 -4.23 -19.96 -1.92
CA LYS A 55 -4.64 -20.46 -3.26
C LYS A 55 -3.54 -20.26 -4.31
N SER A 56 -2.70 -19.24 -4.14
CA SER A 56 -1.57 -18.96 -5.05
C SER A 56 -0.51 -20.07 -5.01
N VAL A 57 -0.44 -20.86 -3.93
CA VAL A 57 0.47 -22.01 -3.82
C VAL A 57 0.15 -23.07 -4.87
N ALA A 58 -1.12 -23.20 -5.29
CA ALA A 58 -1.47 -24.12 -6.37
C ALA A 58 -0.83 -23.74 -7.73
N TYR A 59 -0.49 -22.47 -7.94
CA TYR A 59 0.04 -21.96 -9.19
C TYR A 59 1.56 -21.81 -9.21
N ILE A 60 2.16 -21.41 -8.09
CA ILE A 60 3.61 -21.15 -8.02
C ILE A 60 4.31 -21.94 -6.90
N ASN A 61 3.64 -22.91 -6.27
CA ASN A 61 4.17 -23.76 -5.21
C ASN A 61 4.69 -22.94 -4.01
N GLN A 62 5.62 -23.48 -3.22
CA GLN A 62 6.21 -22.82 -2.05
C GLN A 62 7.01 -21.55 -2.39
N TRP A 63 7.27 -21.27 -3.68
CA TRP A 63 7.89 -20.01 -4.11
C TRP A 63 7.08 -18.78 -3.70
N VAL A 64 5.76 -18.92 -3.51
CA VAL A 64 4.91 -17.88 -2.91
C VAL A 64 5.57 -17.28 -1.67
N PHE A 65 6.07 -18.11 -0.75
CA PHE A 65 6.63 -17.65 0.52
C PHE A 65 7.93 -16.87 0.36
N ILE A 66 8.71 -17.20 -0.67
CA ILE A 66 9.93 -16.45 -1.00
C ILE A 66 9.56 -15.04 -1.47
N PHE A 67 8.54 -14.90 -2.31
CA PHE A 67 8.10 -13.58 -2.80
C PHE A 67 7.43 -12.73 -1.70
N ILE A 68 6.70 -13.35 -0.76
CA ILE A 68 6.23 -12.66 0.44
C ILE A 68 7.42 -12.13 1.25
N LEU A 69 8.39 -12.99 1.55
CA LEU A 69 9.56 -12.62 2.32
C LEU A 69 10.35 -11.51 1.62
N LEU A 70 10.46 -11.57 0.30
CA LEU A 70 11.11 -10.56 -0.52
C LEU A 70 10.37 -9.22 -0.40
N GLY A 71 9.04 -9.21 -0.57
CA GLY A 71 8.22 -8.01 -0.41
C GLY A 71 8.34 -7.39 0.98
N PHE A 72 8.23 -8.21 2.03
CA PHE A 72 8.38 -7.78 3.41
C PHE A 72 9.78 -7.21 3.69
N SER A 73 10.82 -7.97 3.34
CA SER A 73 12.21 -7.62 3.62
C SER A 73 12.64 -6.39 2.83
N LEU A 74 12.19 -6.25 1.58
CA LEU A 74 12.47 -5.07 0.78
C LEU A 74 11.91 -3.84 1.48
N VAL A 75 10.61 -3.81 1.80
CA VAL A 75 10.04 -2.63 2.49
C VAL A 75 10.70 -2.37 3.83
N HIS A 76 10.99 -3.42 4.60
CA HIS A 76 11.69 -3.29 5.88
C HIS A 76 13.08 -2.65 5.77
N LEU A 77 13.91 -3.20 4.90
CA LEU A 77 15.27 -2.71 4.68
C LEU A 77 15.25 -1.27 4.19
N LEU A 78 14.26 -0.93 3.37
CA LEU A 78 14.09 0.41 2.85
C LEU A 78 13.71 1.38 3.95
N GLU A 79 12.70 1.08 4.77
CA GLU A 79 12.36 1.89 5.95
C GLU A 79 13.59 2.09 6.85
N LYS A 80 14.33 1.02 7.14
CA LYS A 80 15.50 1.10 8.02
C LYS A 80 16.65 1.90 7.42
N TYR A 81 16.93 1.69 6.13
CA TYR A 81 17.92 2.46 5.39
C TYR A 81 17.57 3.95 5.39
N PHE A 82 16.27 4.27 5.27
CA PHE A 82 15.81 5.65 5.27
C PHE A 82 16.04 6.36 6.61
N TYR A 83 15.82 5.68 7.75
CA TYR A 83 15.97 6.29 9.07
C TYR A 83 17.43 6.41 9.57
N GLN A 84 18.37 5.64 9.03
CA GLN A 84 19.72 5.52 9.61
C GLN A 84 20.81 6.38 8.93
N ARG A 85 20.60 6.95 7.74
CA ARG A 85 21.69 7.47 6.89
C ARG A 85 21.56 8.92 6.42
N THR A 86 20.79 9.74 7.10
CA THR A 86 20.51 11.14 6.75
C THR A 86 21.53 12.12 7.36
N GLU A 87 22.80 12.05 6.93
CA GLU A 87 23.79 13.10 7.17
C GLU A 87 24.47 13.53 5.85
N GLY A 88 24.29 14.80 5.45
CA GLY A 88 24.93 15.44 4.28
C GLY A 88 24.03 15.67 3.04
N GLN A 89 24.14 16.84 2.39
CA GLN A 89 23.26 17.29 1.29
C GLN A 89 23.26 16.39 0.03
N GLU A 90 24.42 15.91 -0.43
CA GLU A 90 24.48 15.02 -1.60
C GLU A 90 23.87 13.64 -1.35
N ARG A 91 23.97 13.14 -0.11
CA ARG A 91 23.33 11.89 0.30
C ARG A 91 21.81 12.02 0.34
N LEU A 92 21.29 13.18 0.72
CA LEU A 92 19.86 13.48 0.72
C LEU A 92 19.23 13.48 -0.67
N LEU A 93 19.98 13.88 -1.71
CA LEU A 93 19.50 13.87 -3.11
C LEU A 93 19.39 12.44 -3.67
N ARG A 94 20.48 11.66 -3.63
CA ARG A 94 20.44 10.23 -4.05
C ARG A 94 19.43 9.42 -3.24
N PHE A 95 19.28 9.72 -1.97
CA PHE A 95 18.27 9.13 -1.10
C PHE A 95 16.85 9.34 -1.62
N LYS A 96 16.54 10.54 -2.12
CA LYS A 96 15.20 10.84 -2.65
C LYS A 96 14.90 10.12 -3.94
N GLU A 97 15.88 9.99 -4.82
CA GLU A 97 15.71 9.23 -6.07
C GLU A 97 15.41 7.76 -5.78
N ILE A 98 16.14 7.15 -4.84
CA ILE A 98 15.91 5.77 -4.40
C ILE A 98 14.53 5.65 -3.77
N HIS A 99 14.20 6.52 -2.81
CA HIS A 99 12.88 6.53 -2.16
C HIS A 99 11.74 6.67 -3.15
N PHE A 100 11.84 7.65 -4.06
CA PHE A 100 10.88 7.83 -5.14
C PHE A 100 10.74 6.55 -5.98
N PHE A 101 11.84 5.96 -6.44
CA PHE A 101 11.82 4.78 -7.31
C PHE A 101 11.14 3.59 -6.64
N ILE A 102 11.41 3.38 -5.35
CA ILE A 102 10.79 2.33 -4.55
C ILE A 102 9.29 2.54 -4.42
N PHE A 103 8.87 3.74 -3.99
CA PHE A 103 7.46 4.03 -3.80
C PHE A 103 6.71 3.99 -5.12
N PHE A 104 7.36 4.44 -6.20
CA PHE A 104 6.86 4.28 -7.55
C PHE A 104 6.65 2.81 -7.89
N LEU A 105 7.65 1.94 -7.67
CA LEU A 105 7.52 0.51 -7.94
C LEU A 105 6.44 -0.15 -7.08
N TYR A 106 6.37 0.20 -5.79
CA TYR A 106 5.34 -0.30 -4.87
C TYR A 106 3.93 0.05 -5.36
N TYR A 107 3.67 1.33 -5.68
CA TYR A 107 2.36 1.75 -6.17
C TYR A 107 2.05 1.26 -7.58
N PHE A 108 3.08 1.09 -8.41
CA PHE A 108 2.95 0.43 -9.71
C PHE A 108 2.46 -1.02 -9.56
N VAL A 109 3.07 -1.81 -8.68
CA VAL A 109 2.64 -3.20 -8.44
C VAL A 109 1.26 -3.24 -7.76
N ILE A 110 0.93 -2.30 -6.86
CA ILE A 110 -0.44 -2.12 -6.35
C ILE A 110 -1.44 -1.95 -7.50
N GLY A 111 -1.11 -1.13 -8.50
CA GLY A 111 -1.96 -0.92 -9.68
C GLY A 111 -2.22 -2.22 -10.45
N ILE A 112 -1.19 -3.03 -10.67
CA ILE A 112 -1.32 -4.35 -11.32
C ILE A 112 -2.22 -5.28 -10.50
N VAL A 113 -1.96 -5.39 -9.19
CA VAL A 113 -2.75 -6.25 -8.29
C VAL A 113 -4.20 -5.79 -8.19
N LEU A 114 -4.44 -4.48 -8.13
CA LEU A 114 -5.78 -3.89 -8.12
C LEU A 114 -6.59 -4.29 -9.36
N ALA A 115 -5.95 -4.24 -10.54
CA ALA A 115 -6.57 -4.67 -11.79
C ALA A 115 -6.82 -6.18 -11.81
N GLY A 116 -5.85 -7.00 -11.38
CA GLY A 116 -6.01 -8.46 -11.32
C GLY A 116 -7.12 -8.91 -10.36
N LEU A 117 -7.23 -8.29 -9.18
CA LEU A 117 -8.32 -8.56 -8.25
C LEU A 117 -9.69 -8.17 -8.84
N LEU A 118 -9.73 -7.13 -9.66
CA LEU A 118 -10.96 -6.68 -10.31
C LEU A 118 -11.45 -7.66 -11.39
N GLU A 119 -10.53 -8.35 -12.08
CA GLU A 119 -10.88 -9.42 -13.02
C GLU A 119 -11.49 -10.63 -12.32
N ILE A 120 -11.09 -10.89 -11.08
CA ILE A 120 -11.66 -11.96 -10.27
C ILE A 120 -13.05 -11.55 -9.76
N ASN A 121 -13.15 -10.44 -9.01
CA ASN A 121 -14.41 -9.90 -8.53
C ASN A 121 -14.23 -8.45 -8.04
N VAL A 122 -15.18 -7.57 -8.39
CA VAL A 122 -15.18 -6.15 -8.02
C VAL A 122 -15.04 -5.93 -6.51
N VAL A 123 -15.70 -6.75 -5.71
CA VAL A 123 -15.64 -6.70 -4.24
C VAL A 123 -14.21 -6.96 -3.74
N LYS A 124 -13.46 -7.90 -4.33
CA LYS A 124 -12.05 -8.15 -3.97
C LYS A 124 -11.21 -6.90 -4.15
N SER A 125 -11.39 -6.24 -5.29
CA SER A 125 -10.65 -5.03 -5.66
C SER A 125 -10.99 -3.87 -4.73
N LEU A 126 -12.27 -3.69 -4.38
CA LEU A 126 -12.71 -2.65 -3.44
C LEU A 126 -12.18 -2.90 -2.01
N LEU A 127 -12.21 -4.15 -1.55
CA LEU A 127 -11.61 -4.53 -0.27
C LEU A 127 -10.11 -4.21 -0.23
N PHE A 128 -9.36 -4.54 -1.28
CA PHE A 128 -7.95 -4.17 -1.38
C PHE A 128 -7.73 -2.66 -1.43
N PHE A 129 -8.57 -1.96 -2.20
CA PHE A 129 -8.46 -0.53 -2.45
C PHE A 129 -8.60 0.31 -1.19
N ILE A 130 -9.52 -0.03 -0.28
CA ILE A 130 -9.82 0.79 0.90
C ILE A 130 -8.60 0.95 1.82
N PRO A 131 -7.96 -0.12 2.34
CA PRO A 131 -6.76 -0.01 3.17
C PRO A 131 -5.60 0.70 2.46
N VAL A 132 -5.42 0.44 1.16
CA VAL A 132 -4.35 1.06 0.36
C VAL A 132 -4.59 2.56 0.17
N LEU A 133 -5.84 2.98 -0.08
CA LEU A 133 -6.21 4.39 -0.19
C LEU A 133 -5.94 5.14 1.11
N PHE A 134 -6.30 4.52 2.23
CA PHE A 134 -6.03 5.09 3.55
C PHE A 134 -4.52 5.13 3.85
N TYR A 135 -3.76 4.11 3.45
CA TYR A 135 -2.29 4.17 3.51
C TYR A 135 -1.76 5.38 2.73
N ALA A 136 -2.17 5.52 1.47
CA ALA A 136 -1.77 6.61 0.61
C ALA A 136 -2.08 8.00 1.20
N ALA A 137 -3.23 8.13 1.87
CA ALA A 137 -3.67 9.38 2.50
C ALA A 137 -2.88 9.74 3.76
N VAL A 138 -2.42 8.73 4.50
CA VAL A 138 -1.89 8.89 5.86
C VAL A 138 -0.37 8.76 5.92
N SER A 139 0.21 8.01 4.98
CA SER A 139 1.66 7.80 4.85
C SER A 139 2.35 9.15 4.77
N ARG A 140 3.23 9.45 5.72
CA ARG A 140 3.98 10.71 5.73
C ARG A 140 5.15 10.60 4.76
N ILE A 141 4.89 10.69 3.46
CA ILE A 141 5.96 10.90 2.50
C ILE A 141 6.36 12.38 2.60
N SER A 142 7.02 12.75 3.71
CA SER A 142 7.41 14.13 3.99
C SER A 142 8.67 14.46 3.19
N PHE A 143 8.49 14.90 1.94
CA PHE A 143 9.58 15.50 1.18
C PHE A 143 9.92 16.93 1.65
N GLU A 144 9.10 17.51 2.55
CA GLU A 144 9.27 18.84 3.16
C GLU A 144 10.37 18.88 4.22
N GLU A 145 10.61 17.80 4.97
CA GLU A 145 11.71 17.75 5.96
C GLU A 145 13.10 17.82 5.31
N ILE A 146 13.18 17.60 4.00
CA ILE A 146 14.42 17.63 3.24
C ILE A 146 14.38 18.84 2.29
N ASN A 147 14.96 19.97 2.72
CA ASN A 147 15.14 21.24 2.01
C ASN A 147 15.54 21.05 0.52
N ILE A 148 14.56 20.92 -0.37
CA ILE A 148 14.78 20.75 -1.82
C ILE A 148 14.03 21.79 -2.62
N ARG A 149 14.60 22.11 -3.80
CA ARG A 149 13.97 22.96 -4.80
C ARG A 149 12.57 22.44 -5.14
N VAL A 150 11.59 23.32 -4.94
CA VAL A 150 10.15 23.11 -5.15
C VAL A 150 9.79 22.47 -6.50
N ARG A 151 10.62 22.62 -7.55
CA ARG A 151 10.37 22.08 -8.91
C ARG A 151 10.55 20.56 -9.01
N GLU A 152 11.60 19.99 -8.41
CA GLU A 152 11.85 18.54 -8.43
C GLU A 152 10.78 17.78 -7.64
N GLN A 153 10.33 18.36 -6.53
CA GLN A 153 9.24 17.81 -5.71
C GLN A 153 7.90 17.68 -6.45
N LYS A 154 7.62 18.52 -7.45
CA LYS A 154 6.38 18.42 -8.24
C LYS A 154 6.43 17.28 -9.23
N VAL A 155 7.56 17.08 -9.91
CA VAL A 155 7.72 15.99 -10.90
C VAL A 155 7.61 14.64 -10.22
N PHE A 156 8.36 14.43 -9.12
CA PHE A 156 8.28 13.18 -8.35
C PHE A 156 6.87 12.89 -7.82
N ARG A 157 6.14 13.92 -7.37
CA ARG A 157 4.73 13.77 -6.96
C ARG A 157 3.82 13.32 -8.09
N ILE A 158 3.94 13.94 -9.27
CA ILE A 158 3.12 13.57 -10.43
C ILE A 158 3.44 12.14 -10.84
N LEU A 159 4.72 11.77 -10.90
CA LEU A 159 5.12 10.42 -11.25
C LEU A 159 4.63 9.37 -10.23
N LEU A 160 4.70 9.67 -8.92
CA LEU A 160 4.14 8.79 -7.88
C LEU A 160 2.61 8.67 -8.00
N ALA A 161 1.91 9.77 -8.25
CA ALA A 161 0.47 9.76 -8.47
C ALA A 161 0.07 8.94 -9.71
N LEU A 162 0.93 8.91 -10.74
CA LEU A 162 0.72 8.12 -11.94
C LEU A 162 1.17 6.65 -11.80
N ALA A 163 1.93 6.29 -10.78
CA ALA A 163 2.49 4.95 -10.63
C ALA A 163 1.41 3.86 -10.64
N ALA A 164 0.36 4.02 -9.83
CA ALA A 164 -0.76 3.09 -9.78
C ALA A 164 -1.52 3.02 -11.11
N LEU A 165 -1.68 4.15 -11.81
CA LEU A 165 -2.31 4.19 -13.12
C LEU A 165 -1.48 3.43 -14.16
N LEU A 166 -0.17 3.64 -14.20
CA LEU A 166 0.75 2.90 -15.08
C LEU A 166 0.71 1.40 -14.78
N GLY A 167 0.61 1.03 -13.50
CA GLY A 167 0.39 -0.34 -13.07
C GLY A 167 -0.89 -0.93 -13.67
N VAL A 168 -2.02 -0.24 -13.51
CA VAL A 168 -3.30 -0.66 -14.09
C VAL A 168 -3.24 -0.78 -15.62
N LEU A 169 -2.58 0.15 -16.31
CA LEU A 169 -2.48 0.15 -17.77
C LEU A 169 -1.57 -0.97 -18.31
N SER A 170 -0.55 -1.37 -17.54
CA SER A 170 0.33 -2.51 -17.87
C SER A 170 -0.25 -3.86 -17.49
N ALA A 171 -1.26 -3.88 -16.61
CA ALA A 171 -1.87 -5.10 -16.10
C ALA A 171 -2.37 -6.05 -17.21
N PRO A 172 -3.06 -5.63 -18.28
CA PRO A 172 -3.54 -6.57 -19.30
C PRO A 172 -2.44 -7.45 -19.90
N VAL A 173 -1.25 -6.88 -20.14
CA VAL A 173 -0.10 -7.62 -20.68
C VAL A 173 0.54 -8.52 -19.62
N ILE A 174 0.64 -8.05 -18.38
CA ILE A 174 1.28 -8.79 -17.29
C ILE A 174 0.41 -9.96 -16.82
N LEU A 175 -0.90 -9.75 -16.75
CA LEU A 175 -1.88 -10.73 -16.26
C LEU A 175 -2.13 -11.88 -17.24
N GLU A 176 -1.76 -11.75 -18.52
CA GLU A 176 -1.70 -12.89 -19.45
C GLU A 176 -0.81 -14.03 -18.92
N HIS A 177 0.21 -13.69 -18.11
CA HIS A 177 1.06 -14.66 -17.44
C HIS A 177 0.63 -14.84 -15.99
N LEU A 178 -0.21 -15.86 -15.75
CA LEU A 178 -0.74 -16.19 -14.42
C LEU A 178 0.35 -16.35 -13.35
N PHE A 179 1.53 -16.84 -13.74
CA PHE A 179 2.70 -16.95 -12.85
C PHE A 179 3.17 -15.57 -12.32
N LEU A 180 3.23 -14.55 -13.19
CA LEU A 180 3.65 -13.19 -12.81
C LEU A 180 2.64 -12.53 -11.88
N TYR A 181 1.33 -12.73 -12.12
CA TYR A 181 0.29 -12.22 -11.22
C TYR A 181 0.49 -12.71 -9.79
N HIS A 182 0.70 -14.02 -9.60
CA HIS A 182 0.87 -14.60 -8.27
C HIS A 182 2.17 -14.15 -7.58
N ILE A 183 3.23 -13.89 -8.36
CA ILE A 183 4.46 -13.27 -7.84
C ILE A 183 4.19 -11.86 -7.32
N PHE A 184 3.53 -11.02 -8.12
CA PHE A 184 3.22 -9.65 -7.74
C PHE A 184 2.25 -9.58 -6.57
N LEU A 185 1.25 -10.46 -6.53
CA LEU A 185 0.34 -10.59 -5.41
C LEU A 185 1.08 -10.99 -4.13
N ALA A 186 1.92 -12.03 -4.16
CA ALA A 186 2.71 -12.47 -3.01
C ALA A 186 3.64 -11.38 -2.50
N PHE A 187 4.34 -10.70 -3.42
CA PHE A 187 5.21 -9.57 -3.11
C PHE A 187 4.45 -8.42 -2.43
N ILE A 188 3.31 -8.01 -2.99
CA ILE A 188 2.49 -6.94 -2.40
C ILE A 188 1.93 -7.33 -1.06
N ILE A 189 1.53 -8.58 -0.86
CA ILE A 189 1.03 -9.04 0.44
C ILE A 189 2.13 -8.97 1.50
N GLY A 190 3.35 -9.39 1.19
CA GLY A 190 4.49 -9.25 2.11
C GLY A 190 4.82 -7.79 2.42
N ALA A 191 4.87 -6.94 1.39
CA ALA A 191 5.09 -5.50 1.54
C ALA A 191 3.99 -4.82 2.37
N PHE A 192 2.72 -5.14 2.08
CA PHE A 192 1.56 -4.62 2.79
C PHE A 192 1.50 -5.14 4.22
N PHE A 193 1.90 -6.39 4.48
CA PHE A 193 2.01 -6.93 5.83
C PHE A 193 2.98 -6.14 6.69
N TYR A 194 4.15 -5.81 6.14
CA TYR A 194 5.12 -4.97 6.80
C TYR A 194 4.54 -3.60 7.14
N VAL A 195 3.98 -2.91 6.14
CA VAL A 195 3.35 -1.59 6.29
C VAL A 195 2.22 -1.63 7.33
N ALA A 196 1.36 -2.63 7.27
CA ALA A 196 0.21 -2.73 8.16
C ALA A 196 0.62 -2.90 9.62
N ILE A 197 1.70 -3.64 9.88
CA ILE A 197 2.20 -3.84 11.25
C ILE A 197 3.01 -2.64 11.73
N MET A 198 3.89 -2.08 10.88
CA MET A 198 4.87 -1.09 11.29
C MET A 198 4.37 0.35 11.26
N ASP A 199 3.55 0.68 10.26
CA ASP A 199 3.09 2.07 10.01
C ASP A 199 1.66 2.31 10.49
N PHE A 200 0.79 1.30 10.42
CA PHE A 200 -0.60 1.50 10.83
C PHE A 200 -0.82 1.30 12.32
N ILE A 201 -0.22 0.29 12.95
CA ILE A 201 -0.37 0.07 14.39
C ILE A 201 0.36 1.20 15.12
N PRO A 202 -0.35 2.11 15.82
CA PRO A 202 0.30 3.24 16.46
C PRO A 202 1.28 2.73 17.51
N LYS A 203 2.52 3.24 17.48
CA LYS A 203 3.57 2.83 18.41
C LYS A 203 3.26 3.32 19.82
N GLU A 204 3.52 2.45 20.79
CA GLU A 204 3.48 2.75 22.24
C GLU A 204 2.11 3.26 22.72
N ALA A 205 2.08 4.13 23.74
CA ALA A 205 0.87 4.65 24.37
C ALA A 205 0.04 5.60 23.49
N LYS A 206 0.44 5.84 22.24
CA LYS A 206 -0.26 6.77 21.33
C LYS A 206 -1.45 6.14 20.63
N GLY A 207 -1.57 4.81 20.60
CA GLY A 207 -2.70 4.12 19.97
C GLY A 207 -4.00 4.22 20.75
N LYS A 208 -5.13 4.18 20.03
CA LYS A 208 -6.47 4.09 20.63
C LYS A 208 -7.03 2.69 20.40
N PRO A 209 -6.86 1.75 21.35
CA PRO A 209 -7.20 0.34 21.15
C PRO A 209 -8.69 0.12 20.82
N GLU A 210 -9.57 0.97 21.34
CA GLU A 210 -11.01 0.91 21.05
C GLU A 210 -11.33 1.15 19.56
N TYR A 211 -10.61 2.07 18.90
CA TYR A 211 -10.78 2.32 17.47
C TYR A 211 -10.14 1.23 16.62
N PHE A 212 -9.01 0.67 17.07
CA PHE A 212 -8.42 -0.51 16.45
C PHE A 212 -9.40 -1.69 16.46
N LEU A 213 -9.99 -1.98 17.62
CA LEU A 213 -10.98 -3.05 17.75
C LEU A 213 -12.21 -2.79 16.88
N LEU A 214 -12.70 -1.54 16.82
CA LEU A 214 -13.78 -1.16 15.93
C LEU A 214 -13.45 -1.43 14.45
N GLY A 215 -12.22 -1.10 14.03
CA GLY A 215 -11.70 -1.42 12.71
C GLY A 215 -11.70 -2.92 12.43
N VAL A 216 -11.21 -3.71 13.39
CA VAL A 216 -11.22 -5.17 13.30
C VAL A 216 -12.64 -5.71 13.15
N CYS A 217 -13.56 -5.31 14.03
CA CYS A 217 -14.94 -5.81 14.03
C CYS A 217 -15.70 -5.41 12.75
N LEU A 218 -15.67 -4.13 12.37
CA LEU A 218 -16.40 -3.66 11.19
C LEU A 218 -15.86 -4.28 9.90
N TYR A 219 -14.55 -4.38 9.77
CA TYR A 219 -13.95 -4.96 8.57
C TYR A 219 -14.11 -6.48 8.52
N THR A 220 -14.13 -7.15 9.68
CA THR A 220 -14.44 -8.60 9.77
C THR A 220 -15.87 -8.84 9.32
N PHE A 221 -16.82 -8.07 9.84
CA PHE A 221 -18.22 -8.16 9.44
C PHE A 221 -18.38 -7.94 7.93
N LEU A 222 -17.73 -6.90 7.39
CA LEU A 222 -17.77 -6.60 5.97
C LEU A 222 -17.21 -7.77 5.12
N ILE A 223 -16.08 -8.37 5.51
CA ILE A 223 -15.53 -9.55 4.82
C ILE A 223 -16.47 -10.76 4.96
N MET A 224 -17.05 -11.01 6.14
CA MET A 224 -17.97 -12.14 6.33
C MET A 224 -19.22 -12.02 5.45
N LEU A 225 -19.73 -10.81 5.20
CA LEU A 225 -20.81 -10.60 4.24
C LEU A 225 -20.44 -11.08 2.83
N THR A 226 -19.17 -10.99 2.45
CA THR A 226 -18.69 -11.47 1.14
C THR A 226 -18.59 -12.99 1.04
N TRP A 227 -18.69 -13.72 2.16
CA TRP A 227 -18.72 -15.19 2.13
C TRP A 227 -20.10 -15.76 1.84
N VAL A 228 -21.14 -14.94 2.01
CA VAL A 228 -22.55 -15.31 1.82
C VAL A 228 -23.03 -15.00 0.40
N ILE A 229 -22.28 -14.18 -0.34
CA ILE A 229 -22.56 -13.72 -1.71
C ILE A 229 -21.68 -14.49 -2.69
#